data_AF-A0A8T7M5F1-F1
#
_entry.id   AF-A0A8T7M5F1-F1
#
_cell.length_a   1.000
_cell.length_b   1.000
_cell.length_c   1.000
_cell.angle_alpha   90.00
_cell.angle_beta   90.00
_cell.angle_gamma   90.00
#
_symmetry.space_group_name_H-M   'P 1'
#
loop_
_entity.id
_entity.type
_entity.pdbx_description
1 polymer ?
#
loop_
_entity_poly.entity_id
_entity_poly.type
_entity_poly.pdbx_seq_one_letter_code
_entity_poly.pdbx_strand_id
1 'polypeptide(L)'
;MLNFFRMRWFLTLLPRTIGNLSDKRVPFLYKLIPFLVIPFYFTPVGRLFNAYAVWGLADDFTIILLSAALFTWLSDNYLRKKYPDGNKGESVKTTIEGEFTVVSEETRPR
;
A
#
# COMPACT_ATOMS: atom_id res chain seq x y z
N MET A 1 9.41 -2.44 -23.08
CA MET A 1 8.77 -1.20 -22.59
C MET A 1 7.80 -1.44 -21.43
N LEU A 2 6.92 -2.44 -21.48
CA LEU A 2 5.94 -2.72 -20.42
C LEU A 2 6.53 -2.86 -19.01
N ASN A 3 7.66 -3.57 -18.87
CA ASN A 3 8.32 -3.74 -17.57
C ASN A 3 8.81 -2.43 -16.96
N PHE A 4 9.22 -1.45 -17.77
CA PHE A 4 9.60 -0.12 -17.28
C PHE A 4 8.40 0.64 -16.70
N PHE A 5 7.25 0.58 -17.37
CA PHE A 5 6.01 1.16 -16.85
C PHE A 5 5.56 0.49 -15.56
N ARG A 6 5.61 -0.85 -15.51
CA ARG A 6 5.30 -1.62 -14.29
C ARG A 6 6.22 -1.25 -13.12
N MET A 7 7.52 -1.11 -13.37
CA MET A 7 8.51 -0.71 -12.37
C MET A 7 8.24 0.71 -11.85
N ARG A 8 7.94 1.65 -12.74
CA ARG A 8 7.57 3.02 -12.35
C ARG A 8 6.29 3.04 -11.52
N TRP A 9 5.28 2.26 -11.92
CA TRP A 9 4.03 2.13 -11.16
C TRP A 9 4.26 1.52 -9.79
N PHE A 10 5.09 0.48 -9.72
CA PHE A 10 5.48 -0.16 -8.47
C PHE A 10 6.13 0.85 -7.54
N LEU A 11 7.13 1.61 -8.00
CA LEU A 11 7.80 2.64 -7.21
C LEU A 11 6.85 3.73 -6.69
N THR A 12 5.81 4.09 -7.45
CA THR A 12 4.80 5.04 -6.98
C THR A 12 3.81 4.46 -5.97
N LEU A 13 3.49 3.16 -6.09
CA LEU A 13 2.54 2.46 -5.22
C LEU A 13 3.20 2.04 -3.91
N LEU A 14 4.45 1.58 -3.96
CA LEU A 14 5.21 1.03 -2.84
C LEU A 14 5.18 1.90 -1.57
N PRO A 15 5.48 3.22 -1.60
CA PRO A 15 5.43 4.03 -0.39
C PRO A 15 4.02 4.14 0.20
N ARG A 16 2.97 4.16 -0.64
CA ARG A 16 1.58 4.20 -0.16
C ARG A 16 1.17 2.86 0.43
N THR A 17 1.52 1.77 -0.23
CA THR A 17 1.30 0.41 0.28
C THR A 17 1.96 0.24 1.63
N ILE A 18 3.24 0.61 1.79
CA ILE A 18 3.96 0.51 3.07
C ILE A 18 3.33 1.41 4.14
N GLY A 19 2.98 2.66 3.79
CA GLY A 19 2.31 3.58 4.71
C GLY A 19 1.02 2.99 5.26
N ASN A 20 0.16 2.49 4.37
CA ASN A 20 -1.12 1.88 4.75
C ASN A 20 -0.96 0.53 5.48
N LEU A 21 0.11 -0.23 5.19
CA LEU A 21 0.42 -1.48 5.90
C LEU A 21 0.84 -1.20 7.35
N SER A 22 1.62 -0.14 7.56
CA SER A 22 2.08 0.30 8.88
C SER A 22 1.01 1.07 9.67
N ASP A 23 0.03 1.67 9.00
CA ASP A 23 -1.06 2.40 9.65
C ASP A 23 -1.94 1.45 10.49
N LYS A 24 -2.06 1.74 11.78
CA LYS A 24 -2.89 0.97 12.74
C LYS A 24 -4.39 1.17 12.49
N ARG A 25 -4.79 2.22 11.77
CA ARG A 25 -6.19 2.55 11.46
C ARG A 25 -6.76 1.65 10.36
N VAL A 26 -5.91 1.08 9.52
CA VAL A 26 -6.31 0.14 8.45
C VAL A 26 -6.64 -1.23 9.06
N PRO A 27 -7.86 -1.76 8.85
CA PRO A 27 -8.25 -3.07 9.36
C PRO A 27 -7.32 -4.18 8.88
N PHE A 28 -7.02 -5.13 9.78
CA PHE A 28 -6.15 -6.27 9.49
C PHE A 28 -6.60 -7.07 8.26
N LEU A 29 -7.92 -7.18 8.03
CA LEU A 29 -8.48 -7.86 6.87
C LEU A 29 -7.99 -7.27 5.54
N TYR A 30 -7.84 -5.94 5.43
CA TYR A 30 -7.30 -5.33 4.22
C TYR A 30 -5.81 -5.61 4.07
N LYS A 31 -5.05 -5.66 5.17
CA LYS A 31 -3.61 -5.95 5.14
C LYS A 31 -3.31 -7.35 4.59
N LEU A 32 -4.27 -8.27 4.59
CA LEU A 32 -4.14 -9.61 3.99
C LEU A 32 -4.21 -9.62 2.46
N ILE A 33 -4.77 -8.57 1.84
CA ILE A 33 -4.94 -8.47 0.38
C ILE A 33 -3.62 -8.63 -0.38
N PRO A 34 -2.53 -7.90 -0.05
CA PRO A 34 -1.25 -8.10 -0.74
C PRO A 34 -0.65 -9.49 -0.52
N PHE A 35 -1.00 -10.18 0.56
CA PHE A 35 -0.53 -11.55 0.84
C PHE A 35 -1.37 -12.64 0.18
N LEU A 36 -2.55 -12.30 -0.34
CA LEU A 36 -3.47 -13.24 -0.99
C LEU A 36 -2.90 -13.82 -2.29
N VAL A 37 -1.83 -13.21 -2.81
CA VAL A 37 -1.04 -13.73 -3.93
C VAL A 37 -0.28 -15.01 -3.55
N ILE A 38 0.16 -15.15 -2.29
CA ILE A 38 0.92 -16.32 -1.81
C ILE A 38 0.13 -17.63 -1.95
N PRO A 39 -1.10 -17.76 -1.42
CA PRO A 39 -1.87 -18.98 -1.61
C PRO A 39 -2.27 -19.20 -3.06
N PHE A 40 -2.42 -18.14 -3.87
CA PHE A 40 -2.76 -18.26 -5.29
C PHE A 40 -1.73 -19.09 -6.07
N TYR A 41 -0.44 -18.97 -5.75
CA TYR A 41 0.62 -19.80 -6.32
C TYR A 41 0.44 -21.30 -6.08
N PHE A 42 -0.12 -21.68 -4.93
CA PHE A 42 -0.33 -23.08 -4.58
C PHE A 42 -1.62 -23.65 -5.18
N THR A 43 -2.50 -22.80 -5.70
CA THR A 43 -3.72 -23.26 -6.37
C THR A 43 -3.41 -23.88 -7.73
N PRO A 44 -4.21 -24.85 -8.20
CA PRO A 44 -4.10 -25.36 -9.56
C PRO A 44 -4.30 -24.26 -10.61
N VAL A 45 -5.04 -23.19 -10.26
CA VAL A 45 -5.19 -21.99 -11.10
C VAL A 45 -3.85 -21.28 -11.28
N GLY A 46 -3.10 -21.02 -10.21
CA GLY A 46 -1.76 -20.43 -10.29
C GLY A 46 -0.78 -21.28 -11.12
N ARG A 47 -0.87 -22.61 -11.00
CA ARG A 47 -0.06 -23.52 -11.84
C ARG A 47 -0.42 -23.44 -13.32
N LEU A 48 -1.70 -23.28 -13.66
CA LEU A 48 -2.14 -23.10 -15.05
C LEU A 48 -1.64 -21.76 -15.61
N PHE A 49 -1.68 -20.68 -14.83
CA PHE A 49 -1.13 -19.39 -15.26
C PHE A 49 0.37 -19.47 -15.57
N ASN A 50 1.13 -20.20 -14.74
CA ASN A 50 2.56 -20.43 -14.97
C ASN A 50 2.85 -21.39 -16.13
N ALA A 51 1.95 -22.35 -16.41
CA ALA A 51 2.11 -23.30 -17.51
C ALA A 51 1.88 -22.67 -18.89
N TYR A 52 1.02 -21.65 -18.98
CA TYR A 52 0.72 -20.97 -20.24
C TYR A 52 1.46 -19.63 -20.35
N ALA A 53 2.62 -19.63 -21.02
CA ALA A 53 3.43 -18.43 -21.30
C ALA A 53 2.66 -17.28 -22.01
N VAL A 54 1.51 -17.58 -22.63
CA VAL A 54 0.61 -16.61 -23.27
C VAL A 54 0.01 -15.62 -22.26
N TRP A 55 -0.02 -15.97 -20.96
CA TRP A 55 -0.44 -15.09 -19.88
C TRP A 55 0.73 -14.32 -19.25
N GLY A 56 1.87 -14.16 -19.94
CA GLY A 56 3.01 -13.35 -19.47
C GLY A 56 2.70 -11.87 -19.17
N LEU A 57 1.49 -11.40 -19.51
CA LEU A 57 0.96 -10.13 -19.02
C LEU A 57 0.35 -10.22 -17.61
N ALA A 58 -0.30 -11.32 -17.26
CA ALA A 58 -0.76 -11.66 -15.91
C ALA A 58 0.32 -12.46 -15.15
N ASP A 59 1.58 -12.11 -15.41
CA ASP A 59 2.72 -12.61 -14.66
C ASP A 59 2.58 -12.23 -13.19
N ASP A 60 3.19 -13.03 -12.34
CA ASP A 60 3.28 -12.90 -10.89
C ASP A 60 3.46 -11.46 -10.41
N PHE A 61 4.39 -10.75 -11.06
CA PHE A 61 4.67 -9.34 -10.76
C PHE A 61 3.44 -8.44 -10.96
N THR A 62 2.63 -8.72 -11.98
CA THR A 62 1.40 -7.98 -12.28
C THR A 62 0.32 -8.28 -11.25
N ILE A 63 0.21 -9.52 -10.79
CA ILE A 63 -0.74 -9.90 -9.74
C ILE A 63 -0.37 -9.20 -8.43
N ILE A 64 0.91 -9.18 -8.07
CA ILE A 64 1.43 -8.42 -6.91
C ILE A 64 1.11 -6.93 -7.07
N LEU A 65 1.42 -6.34 -8.21
CA LEU A 65 1.15 -4.93 -8.50
C LEU A 65 -0.35 -4.59 -8.36
N LEU A 66 -1.22 -5.46 -8.89
CA LEU A 66 -2.67 -5.28 -8.85
C LEU A 66 -3.21 -5.42 -7.42
N SER A 67 -2.71 -6.39 -6.66
CA SER A 67 -3.08 -6.58 -5.25
C SER A 67 -2.67 -5.38 -4.38
N ALA A 68 -1.47 -4.81 -4.61
CA ALA A 68 -0.99 -3.63 -3.92
C ALA A 68 -1.80 -2.37 -4.29
N ALA A 69 -2.14 -2.21 -5.58
CA ALA A 69 -3.01 -1.14 -6.04
C ALA A 69 -4.42 -1.25 -5.43
N LEU A 70 -5.01 -2.44 -5.43
CA LEU A 70 -6.32 -2.71 -4.85
C LEU A 70 -6.32 -2.46 -3.33
N PHE A 71 -5.30 -2.94 -2.63
CA PHE A 71 -5.12 -2.69 -1.20
C PHE A 71 -5.01 -1.19 -0.89
N THR A 72 -4.19 -0.46 -1.64
CA THR A 72 -4.00 0.98 -1.46
C THR A 72 -5.32 1.71 -1.67
N TRP A 73 -6.03 1.38 -2.75
CA TRP A 73 -7.33 1.99 -3.06
C TRP A 73 -8.39 1.71 -1.99
N LEU A 74 -8.51 0.46 -1.53
CA LEU A 74 -9.46 0.10 -0.47
C LEU A 74 -9.10 0.77 0.85
N SER A 75 -7.82 0.79 1.21
CA SER A 75 -7.33 1.41 2.45
C SER A 75 -7.55 2.91 2.43
N ASP A 76 -7.19 3.59 1.34
CA ASP A 76 -7.39 5.04 1.18
C ASP A 76 -8.89 5.40 1.23
N ASN A 77 -9.74 4.64 0.57
CA ASN A 77 -11.19 4.87 0.60
C ASN A 77 -11.77 4.64 1.99
N TYR A 78 -11.33 3.60 2.69
CA TYR A 78 -11.75 3.32 4.06
C TYR A 78 -11.30 4.43 5.01
N LEU A 79 -10.04 4.86 4.92
CA LEU A 79 -9.47 5.94 5.73
C LEU A 79 -10.19 7.27 5.47
N ARG A 80 -10.42 7.64 4.20
CA ARG A 80 -11.17 8.85 3.82
C ARG A 80 -12.59 8.84 4.35
N LYS A 81 -13.28 7.69 4.28
CA LYS A 81 -14.67 7.55 4.74
C LYS A 81 -14.78 7.59 6.26
N LYS A 82 -13.81 7.02 6.98
CA LYS A 82 -13.85 6.90 8.44
C LYS A 82 -13.17 8.08 9.17
N TYR A 83 -12.22 8.73 8.52
CA TYR A 83 -11.44 9.87 9.06
C TYR A 83 -11.39 11.02 8.02
N PRO A 84 -12.53 11.68 7.74
CA PRO A 84 -12.60 12.74 6.73
C PRO A 84 -11.67 13.94 7.03
N ASP A 85 -11.38 14.22 8.30
CA ASP A 85 -10.53 15.35 8.73
C ASP A 85 -9.05 15.00 8.95
N GLY A 86 -8.64 13.78 8.60
CA GLY A 86 -7.41 13.16 9.13
C GLY A 86 -6.18 13.12 8.23
N ASN A 87 -6.15 13.82 7.08
CA ASN A 87 -4.99 13.82 6.18
C ASN A 87 -3.82 14.71 6.66
N LYS A 88 -3.81 15.10 7.93
CA LYS A 88 -2.67 15.68 8.65
C LYS A 88 -2.21 14.70 9.73
N GLY A 89 -1.67 13.56 9.32
CA GLY A 89 -1.16 12.54 10.23
C GLY A 89 0.19 12.05 9.75
N GLU A 90 1.23 12.74 10.22
CA GLU A 90 2.62 12.29 10.21
C GLU A 90 3.24 12.02 8.84
N SER A 91 3.67 13.10 8.18
CA SER A 91 5.01 13.06 7.60
C SER A 91 5.97 12.72 8.74
N VAL A 92 6.38 11.46 8.84
CA VAL A 92 7.55 11.08 9.62
C VAL A 92 8.71 11.87 9.04
N LYS A 93 8.96 13.06 9.61
CA LYS A 93 10.20 13.78 9.49
C LYS A 93 11.23 12.86 10.13
N THR A 94 11.93 12.09 9.31
CA THR A 94 13.16 11.44 9.71
C THR A 94 14.19 12.54 9.90
N THR A 95 14.18 13.18 11.08
CA THR A 95 15.31 13.98 11.57
C THR A 95 15.96 13.13 12.65
N ILE A 96 16.92 12.31 12.21
CA ILE A 96 17.89 11.70 13.10
C ILE A 96 18.96 12.77 13.36
N GLU A 97 19.39 12.83 14.62
CA GLU A 97 20.41 13.70 15.21
C GLU A 97 19.94 15.09 15.67
N GLY A 98 19.36 15.08 16.87
CA GLY A 98 19.80 15.99 17.93
C GLY A 98 19.37 17.44 17.84
N GLU A 99 18.07 17.74 17.89
CA GLU A 99 17.58 19.01 18.43
C GLU A 99 16.07 18.92 18.73
N PHE A 100 15.70 19.16 19.99
CA PHE A 100 14.31 19.33 20.42
C PHE A 100 13.76 20.63 19.86
N THR A 101 12.48 20.67 19.42
CA THR A 101 11.60 21.80 19.75
C THR A 101 10.11 21.55 19.47
N VAL A 102 9.38 21.59 20.59
CA VAL A 102 8.11 22.30 20.87
C VAL A 102 6.86 21.91 20.08
N VAL A 103 5.98 21.18 20.79
CA VAL A 103 4.54 21.15 20.54
C VAL A 103 4.00 22.56 20.74
N SER A 104 3.56 23.22 19.66
CA SER A 104 2.74 24.43 19.76
C SER A 104 1.35 24.03 20.26
N GLU A 105 1.12 24.26 21.56
CA GLU A 105 -0.21 24.25 22.17
C GLU A 105 -1.00 25.41 21.56
N GLU A 106 -2.00 25.06 20.75
CA GLU A 106 -2.86 26.01 20.05
C GLU A 106 -3.70 26.78 21.08
N THR A 107 -3.38 28.06 21.23
CA THR A 107 -4.09 29.08 22.00
C THR A 107 -5.60 28.98 21.79
N ARG A 108 -6.35 28.57 22.83
CA ARG A 108 -7.81 28.78 22.86
C ARG A 108 -8.12 30.08 23.63
N PRO A 109 -8.73 31.09 23.01
CA PRO A 109 -9.23 32.25 23.72
C PRO A 109 -10.55 31.91 24.41
N ARG A 110 -10.66 32.25 25.70
CA ARG A 110 -11.92 32.53 26.39
C ARG A 110 -11.71 33.66 27.37
#